data_AF-A0AAU1RVH3-F1
#
_entry.id   AF-A0AAU1RVH3-F1
#
_cell.length_a   1.000
_cell.length_b   1.000
_cell.length_c   1.000
_cell.angle_alpha   90.00
_cell.angle_beta   90.00
_cell.angle_gamma   90.00
#
_symmetry.space_group_name_H-M   'P 1'
#
loop_
_entity.id
_entity.type
_entity.pdbx_description
1 polymer ?
#
loop_
_entity_poly.entity_id
_entity_poly.type
_entity_poly.pdbx_seq_one_letter_code
_entity_poly.pdbx_strand_id
1 'polypeptide(L)' 'MREFSRIGVVGCGAFLMGSGIAEVCARAGLDVKVAERGRGASTKRLRVPGAP' A
#
# COMPACT_ATOMS: atom_id res chain seq x y z
N MET A 1 9.28 20.19 7.52
CA MET A 1 8.74 18.92 6.97
C MET A 1 7.92 18.25 8.05
N ARG A 2 6.82 17.58 7.71
CA ARG A 2 6.07 16.72 8.63
C ARG A 2 6.46 15.26 8.34
N GLU A 3 6.68 14.48 9.39
CA GLU A 3 6.86 13.03 9.28
C GLU A 3 5.52 12.33 9.16
N PHE A 4 5.48 11.28 8.34
CA PHE A 4 4.32 10.44 8.15
C PHE A 4 4.70 8.99 8.39
N SER A 5 3.92 8.29 9.22
CA SER A 5 4.16 6.88 9.55
C SER A 5 3.16 5.92 8.91
N ARG A 6 2.09 6.45 8.29
CA ARG A 6 0.98 5.68 7.71
C ARG A 6 0.67 6.16 6.31
N ILE A 7 0.53 5.22 5.37
CA ILE A 7 0.22 5.50 3.96
C ILE A 7 -0.97 4.65 3.52
N GLY A 8 -1.95 5.30 2.88
CA GLY A 8 -3.06 4.64 2.21
C GLY A 8 -2.89 4.70 0.70
N VAL A 9 -2.98 3.54 0.03
CA VAL A 9 -2.94 3.45 -1.43
C VAL A 9 -4.28 2.93 -1.94
N VAL A 10 -4.92 3.67 -2.84
CA VAL A 10 -6.23 3.33 -3.40
C VAL A 10 -6.04 2.98 -4.88
N GLY A 11 -6.49 1.78 -5.30
CA GLY A 11 -6.40 1.33 -6.70
C GLY A 11 -5.15 0.52 -7.04
N CYS A 12 -5.06 -0.67 -6.47
CA CYS A 12 -3.98 -1.66 -6.60
C CYS A 12 -4.41 -2.96 -7.31
N GLY A 13 -5.62 -2.98 -7.88
CA GLY A 13 -6.17 -4.06 -8.70
C GLY A 13 -5.53 -4.15 -10.10
N ALA A 14 -6.21 -4.79 -11.06
CA ALA A 14 -5.66 -5.30 -12.33
C ALA A 14 -4.72 -4.38 -13.14
N PHE A 15 -4.78 -3.06 -12.97
CA PHE A 15 -3.76 -2.12 -13.44
C PHE A 15 -2.72 -1.87 -12.33
N LEU A 16 -1.64 -2.66 -12.34
CA LEU A 16 -0.52 -2.73 -11.38
C LEU A 16 0.15 -1.41 -10.93
N MET A 17 -0.28 -0.22 -11.34
CA MET A 17 0.37 1.04 -10.96
C MET A 17 0.33 1.32 -9.46
N GLY A 18 -0.75 0.95 -8.75
CA GLY A 18 -0.85 1.18 -7.30
C GLY A 18 0.09 0.30 -6.47
N SER A 19 0.49 -0.87 -6.96
CA SER A 19 1.32 -1.81 -6.18
C SER A 19 2.75 -1.34 -6.03
N GLY A 20 3.32 -0.67 -7.04
CA GLY A 20 4.67 -0.13 -6.97
C GLY A 20 4.82 0.95 -5.88
N ILE A 21 3.83 1.84 -5.76
CA ILE A 21 3.81 2.88 -4.74
C ILE A 21 3.71 2.25 -3.35
N ALA A 22 2.78 1.30 -3.17
CA ALA A 22 2.60 0.59 -1.92
C ALA A 22 3.87 -0.19 -1.52
N GLU A 23 4.55 -0.82 -2.47
CA GLU A 23 5.78 -1.59 -2.24
C GLU A 23 6.94 -0.70 -1.78
N VAL A 24 7.20 0.41 -2.47
CA VAL A 24 8.29 1.33 -2.09
C VAL A 24 8.05 1.90 -0.69
N CYS A 25 6.82 2.30 -0.39
CA CYS A 25 6.46 2.81 0.93
C CYS A 25 6.59 1.75 2.03
N ALA A 26 6.18 0.51 1.76
CA ALA A 26 6.29 -0.58 2.74
C ALA A 26 7.75 -0.97 2.99
N ARG A 27 8.59 -1.00 1.95
CA ARG A 27 10.04 -1.24 2.09
C ARG A 27 10.76 -0.13 2.85
N ALA A 28 10.23 1.10 2.80
CA ALA A 28 10.71 2.21 3.61
C ALA A 28 10.32 2.12 5.10
N GLY A 29 9.64 1.05 5.53
CA GLY A 29 9.21 0.83 6.92
C GLY A 29 7.93 1.57 7.31
N LEU A 30 7.16 2.05 6.33
CA LEU A 30 5.91 2.76 6.59
C LEU A 30 4.74 1.79 6.71
N ASP A 31 3.75 2.15 7.53
CA ASP A 31 2.55 1.35 7.70
C ASP A 31 1.59 1.56 6.52
N VAL A 32 1.63 0.65 5.54
CA VAL A 32 0.89 0.77 4.28
C VAL A 32 -0.41 -0.04 4.31
N LYS A 33 -1.53 0.62 4.00
CA LYS A 33 -2.82 -0.02 3.72
C LYS A 33 -3.21 0.20 2.27
N VAL A 34 -3.71 -0.85 1.64
CA VAL A 34 -4.14 -0.85 0.25
C VAL A 34 -5.64 -1.10 0.21
N ALA A 35 -6.36 -0.31 -0.60
CA ALA A 35 -7.80 -0.40 -0.76
C ALA A 35 -8.18 -0.52 -2.24
N GLU A 36 -9.01 -1.52 -2.55
CA GLU A 36 -9.66 -1.64 -3.87
C GLU A 36 -11.08 -1.12 -3.84
N ARG A 37 -11.54 -0.61 -4.98
CA ARG A 37 -12.95 -0.24 -5.20
C ARG A 37 -13.59 -1.18 -6.22
N GLY A 38 -14.78 -1.68 -5.92
CA GLY A 38 -15.54 -2.58 -6.80
C GLY A 38 -16.22 -3.71 -6.05
N ARG A 39 -16.88 -4.62 -6.77
CA ARG A 39 -17.50 -5.81 -6.17
C ARG A 39 -16.36 -6.73 -5.69
N GLY A 40 -16.30 -7.01 -4.38
CA GLY A 40 -15.16 -7.70 -3.75
C GLY A 40 -14.08 -6.77 -3.18
N ALA A 41 -14.35 -5.45 -3.12
CA ALA A 41 -13.50 -4.46 -2.47
C ALA A 41 -13.00 -4.96 -1.10
N SER A 42 -11.70 -4.91 -0.92
CA SER A 42 -11.02 -5.34 0.29
C SER A 42 -9.96 -4.32 0.64
N THR A 43 -9.88 -3.99 1.92
CA THR A 43 -8.74 -3.27 2.50
C THR A 43 -7.77 -4.27 3.10
N LYS A 44 -6.49 -4.19 2.73
CA LYS A 44 -5.44 -5.07 3.25
C LYS A 44 -4.25 -4.24 3.72
N ARG A 45 -3.60 -4.71 4.78
CA ARG A 45 -2.28 -4.20 5.16
C ARG A 45 -1.24 -4.87 4.27
N LEU A 46 -0.37 -4.08 3.64
CA LEU A 46 0.70 -4.61 2.81
C LEU A 46 1.89 -4.98 3.71
N ARG A 47 2.45 -6.18 3.49
CA ARG A 47 3.69 -6.63 4.11
C ARG A 47 4.61 -7.13 3.01
N VAL A 48 5.79 -6.52 2.89
CA VAL A 48 6.81 -6.93 1.91
C VAL A 48 7.84 -7.80 2.66
N PRO A 49 8.15 -9.02 2.19
CA PRO A 49 9.19 -9.85 2.79
C PRO A 49 10.55 -9.12 2.81
N GLY A 50 11.21 -9.06 3.96
CA GLY A 50 12.48 -8.36 4.13
C GLY A 50 12.38 -6.83 4.26
N ALA A 51 11.17 -6.27 4.32
CA ALA A 51 10.98 -4.91 4.82
C ALA A 51 11.17 -4.87 6.35
N PRO A 52 11.67 -3.75 6.91
CA PRO A 52 11.96 -3.60 8.34
C PRO A 52 10.72 -3.74 9.24
#